data_AF-A0A2E8E3C7-F1
#
_entry.id   AF-A0A2E8E3C7-F1
#
_cell.length_a   1.000
_cell.length_b   1.000
_cell.length_c   1.000
_cell.angle_alpha   90.00
_cell.angle_beta   90.00
_cell.angle_gamma   90.00
#
_symmetry.space_group_name_H-M   'P 1'
#
loop_
_entity.id
_entity.type
_entity.pdbx_description
1 polymer ?
#
loop_
_entity_poly.entity_id
_entity_poly.type
_entity_poly.pdbx_seq_one_letter_code
_entity_poly.pdbx_strand_id
1 'polypeptide(L)'
;MEVWEVTRYPTDVPATNNHILAAQSLIEASFQAAARNRWFDFSKGMSDGHKRSAGDPNHFTNVEFILDEATLDPERPEVLMYYETPTGNKLTGVMFLARTPDEQGPQVSGPYTRWHYHMWPELTCLLHGILMTTRAPCSDVDEVATYMSPEMMHVWLIDHPNGAFATPMQLEPSLLADLLERRFAERGW
;
A
#
# COMPACT_ATOMS: atom_id res chain seq x y z
N MET A 1 -3.48 8.15 -15.85
CA MET A 1 -2.71 7.06 -15.21
C MET A 1 -3.62 5.87 -15.16
N GLU A 2 -3.17 4.73 -15.67
CA GLU A 2 -3.91 3.47 -15.62
C GLU A 2 -3.33 2.59 -14.52
N VAL A 3 -4.16 1.70 -13.97
CA VAL A 3 -3.75 0.75 -12.93
C VAL A 3 -3.91 -0.66 -13.48
N TRP A 4 -2.86 -1.47 -13.36
CA TRP A 4 -2.80 -2.82 -13.88
C TRP A 4 -2.59 -3.79 -12.72
N GLU A 5 -3.60 -4.58 -12.38
CA GLU A 5 -3.45 -5.69 -11.43
C GLU A 5 -2.69 -6.84 -12.08
N VAL A 6 -1.77 -7.44 -11.31
CA VAL A 6 -0.98 -8.59 -11.75
C VAL A 6 -1.25 -9.80 -10.89
N THR A 7 -1.34 -10.96 -11.54
CA THR A 7 -1.35 -12.25 -10.86
C THR A 7 -0.45 -13.24 -11.59
N ARG A 8 0.38 -13.95 -10.83
CA ARG A 8 1.15 -15.11 -11.28
C ARG A 8 0.44 -16.43 -10.99
N TYR A 9 -0.72 -16.37 -10.35
CA TYR A 9 -1.55 -17.56 -10.12
C TYR A 9 -2.51 -17.76 -11.28
N PRO A 10 -2.64 -19.00 -11.81
CA PRO A 10 -3.66 -19.33 -12.79
C PRO A 10 -5.04 -18.94 -12.27
N THR A 11 -5.84 -18.29 -13.10
CA THR A 11 -7.18 -17.79 -12.74
C THR A 11 -8.22 -18.91 -12.60
N ASP A 12 -7.90 -20.09 -13.09
CA ASP A 12 -8.72 -21.31 -13.06
C ASP A 12 -8.38 -22.25 -11.90
N VAL A 13 -7.31 -21.97 -11.14
CA VAL A 13 -6.91 -22.75 -9.97
C VAL A 13 -7.49 -22.12 -8.71
N PRO A 14 -8.36 -22.82 -7.96
CA PRO A 14 -8.93 -22.29 -6.74
C PRO A 14 -7.85 -22.07 -5.67
N ALA A 15 -8.05 -21.05 -4.84
CA ALA A 15 -7.16 -20.82 -3.72
C ALA A 15 -7.18 -21.99 -2.73
N THR A 16 -6.01 -22.32 -2.19
CA THR A 16 -5.86 -23.38 -1.20
C THR A 16 -6.15 -22.84 0.22
N ASN A 17 -6.37 -23.75 1.17
CA ASN A 17 -6.44 -23.35 2.59
C ASN A 17 -5.17 -22.64 3.07
N ASN A 18 -4.00 -23.02 2.54
CA ASN A 18 -2.74 -22.33 2.86
C ASN A 18 -2.73 -20.88 2.36
N HIS A 19 -3.32 -20.60 1.20
CA HIS A 19 -3.47 -19.23 0.70
C HIS A 19 -4.38 -18.40 1.62
N ILE A 20 -5.47 -18.99 2.12
CA ILE A 20 -6.38 -18.31 3.05
C ILE A 20 -5.66 -17.99 4.38
N LEU A 21 -4.93 -18.97 4.93
CA LEU A 21 -4.18 -18.78 6.17
C LEU A 21 -3.05 -17.75 6.01
N ALA A 22 -2.35 -17.74 4.87
CA ALA A 22 -1.34 -16.74 4.56
C ALA A 22 -1.95 -15.33 4.46
N ALA A 23 -3.12 -15.20 3.81
CA ALA A 23 -3.84 -13.92 3.72
C ALA A 23 -4.20 -13.39 5.11
N GLN A 24 -4.82 -14.24 5.93
CA GLN A 24 -5.18 -13.88 7.30
C GLN A 24 -3.97 -13.50 8.15
N SER A 25 -2.87 -14.25 8.01
CA SER A 25 -1.63 -13.99 8.74
C SER A 25 -1.02 -12.64 8.36
N LEU A 26 -0.99 -12.31 7.06
CA LEU A 26 -0.48 -11.02 6.60
C LEU A 26 -1.35 -9.85 7.07
N ILE A 27 -2.67 -9.95 6.96
CA ILE A 27 -3.61 -8.91 7.41
C ILE A 27 -3.45 -8.67 8.92
N GLU A 28 -3.44 -9.74 9.72
CA GLU A 28 -3.30 -9.62 11.17
C GLU A 28 -1.92 -9.09 11.55
N ALA A 29 -0.84 -9.53 10.90
CA ALA A 29 0.49 -9.02 11.15
C ALA A 29 0.60 -7.51 10.86
N SER A 30 0.06 -7.03 9.74
CA SER A 30 0.00 -5.61 9.39
C SER A 30 -0.80 -4.79 10.40
N PHE A 31 -1.94 -5.32 10.86
CA PHE A 31 -2.73 -4.66 11.89
C PHE A 31 -1.98 -4.57 13.21
N GLN A 32 -1.36 -5.67 13.64
CA GLN A 32 -0.64 -5.74 14.91
C GLN A 32 0.60 -4.86 14.92
N ALA A 33 1.32 -4.77 13.79
CA ALA A 33 2.44 -3.85 13.64
C ALA A 33 1.97 -2.39 13.72
N ALA A 34 0.88 -2.03 13.03
CA ALA A 34 0.28 -0.70 13.14
C ALA A 34 -0.15 -0.36 14.57
N ALA A 35 -0.71 -1.31 15.31
CA ALA A 35 -1.08 -1.13 16.71
C ALA A 35 0.14 -0.94 17.61
N ARG A 36 1.17 -1.80 17.50
CA ARG A 36 2.42 -1.71 18.28
C ARG A 36 3.15 -0.40 18.08
N ASN A 37 3.30 0.02 16.83
CA ASN A 37 3.97 1.27 16.47
C ASN A 37 3.04 2.50 16.65
N ARG A 38 1.79 2.27 17.03
CA ARG A 38 0.76 3.29 17.30
C ARG A 38 0.41 4.14 16.08
N TRP A 39 0.51 3.60 14.88
CA TRP A 39 0.20 4.33 13.64
C TRP A 39 -1.28 4.68 13.47
N PHE A 40 -2.19 4.14 14.28
CA PHE A 40 -3.57 4.65 14.36
C PHE A 40 -3.64 6.10 14.88
N ASP A 41 -2.63 6.53 15.64
CA ASP A 41 -2.37 7.94 15.89
C ASP A 41 -1.59 8.52 14.71
N PHE A 42 -2.24 9.39 13.94
CA PHE A 42 -1.64 10.02 12.77
C PHE A 42 -0.29 10.69 13.06
N SER A 43 -0.13 11.31 14.23
CA SER A 43 1.11 11.99 14.60
C SER A 43 2.28 11.02 14.77
N LYS A 44 2.01 9.77 15.17
CA LYS A 44 3.02 8.71 15.30
C LYS A 44 3.52 8.24 13.95
N GLY A 45 2.64 8.01 12.97
CA GLY A 45 3.07 7.68 11.61
C GLY A 45 4.00 8.76 11.03
N MET A 46 3.65 10.04 11.22
CA MET A 46 4.50 11.16 10.81
C MET A 46 5.83 11.22 11.56
N SER A 47 5.84 10.99 12.88
CA SER A 47 7.07 10.99 13.67
C SER A 47 8.02 9.87 13.30
N ASP A 48 7.48 8.76 12.81
CA ASP A 48 8.24 7.55 12.45
C ASP A 48 8.74 7.60 10.99
N GLY A 49 8.57 8.75 10.31
CA GLY A 49 9.17 9.02 9.00
C GLY A 49 8.23 8.96 7.80
N HIS A 50 6.97 8.58 8.00
CA HIS A 50 5.98 8.57 6.92
C HIS A 50 5.58 9.99 6.54
N LYS A 51 5.69 10.35 5.26
CA LYS A 51 5.39 11.68 4.74
C LYS A 51 4.40 11.59 3.60
N ARG A 52 3.47 12.55 3.55
CA ARG A 52 2.48 12.63 2.46
C ARG A 52 3.19 12.65 1.11
N SER A 53 2.81 11.74 0.23
CA SER A 53 3.34 11.67 -1.13
C SER A 53 2.81 12.84 -1.97
N ALA A 54 3.65 13.43 -2.80
CA ALA A 54 3.26 14.59 -3.59
C ALA A 54 2.11 14.24 -4.55
N GLY A 55 1.02 15.01 -4.51
CA GLY A 55 -0.16 14.77 -5.36
C GLY A 55 -1.06 13.61 -4.91
N ASP A 56 -0.77 12.97 -3.78
CA ASP A 56 -1.57 11.87 -3.24
C ASP A 56 -2.19 12.25 -1.87
N PRO A 57 -3.53 12.25 -1.75
CA PRO A 57 -4.19 12.61 -0.50
C PRO A 57 -4.12 11.52 0.57
N ASN A 58 -3.83 10.27 0.22
CA ASN A 58 -4.01 9.14 1.13
C ASN A 58 -2.71 8.38 1.44
N HIS A 59 -1.69 8.44 0.58
CA HIS A 59 -0.45 7.69 0.75
C HIS A 59 0.66 8.47 1.45
N PHE A 60 1.15 7.94 2.57
CA PHE A 60 2.24 8.49 3.36
C PHE A 60 3.45 7.57 3.34
N THR A 61 4.43 7.91 2.51
CA THR A 61 5.62 7.10 2.20
C THR A 61 6.71 7.27 3.24
N ASN A 62 7.39 6.18 3.58
CA ASN A 62 8.62 6.19 4.34
C ASN A 62 9.80 5.84 3.42
N VAL A 63 10.62 6.84 3.11
CA VAL A 63 11.76 6.69 2.19
C VAL A 63 12.81 5.71 2.73
N GLU A 64 12.98 5.62 4.06
CA GLU A 64 13.94 4.67 4.64
C GLU A 64 13.50 3.22 4.40
N PHE A 65 12.19 2.95 4.50
CA PHE A 65 11.65 1.62 4.22
C PHE A 65 11.61 1.32 2.72
N ILE A 66 11.31 2.31 1.87
CA ILE A 66 11.34 2.14 0.41
C ILE A 66 12.72 1.74 -0.10
N LEU A 67 13.78 2.26 0.53
CA LEU A 67 15.17 2.05 0.11
C LEU A 67 15.86 0.93 0.91
N ASP A 68 15.14 0.21 1.76
CA ASP A 68 15.69 -0.95 2.46
C ASP A 68 15.56 -2.24 1.64
N GLU A 69 16.08 -3.34 2.19
CA GLU A 69 16.08 -4.64 1.53
C GLU A 69 14.84 -5.49 1.90
N ALA A 70 13.88 -4.94 2.64
CA ALA A 70 12.67 -5.63 3.04
C ALA A 70 11.65 -5.63 1.90
N THR A 71 10.75 -6.60 1.93
CA THR A 71 9.59 -6.63 1.04
C THR A 71 8.50 -7.37 1.76
N LEU A 72 7.31 -6.78 1.75
CA LEU A 72 6.16 -7.36 2.44
C LEU A 72 6.47 -7.63 3.93
N ASP A 73 7.13 -6.67 4.58
CA ASP A 73 7.43 -6.70 6.02
C ASP A 73 6.43 -5.83 6.78
N PRO A 74 5.44 -6.42 7.50
CA PRO A 74 4.46 -5.67 8.26
C PRO A 74 5.02 -4.67 9.29
N GLU A 75 6.24 -4.88 9.79
CA GLU A 75 6.89 -3.95 10.72
C GLU A 75 7.48 -2.71 10.04
N ARG A 76 7.66 -2.77 8.72
CA ARG A 76 8.29 -1.71 7.91
C ARG A 76 7.52 -1.53 6.60
N PRO A 77 6.20 -1.22 6.64
CA PRO A 77 5.46 -0.98 5.41
C PRO A 77 5.98 0.29 4.75
N GLU A 78 6.24 0.25 3.45
CA GLU A 78 6.77 1.41 2.74
C GLU A 78 5.79 2.60 2.77
N VAL A 79 4.49 2.35 2.90
CA VAL A 79 3.46 3.38 2.92
C VAL A 79 2.36 3.09 3.95
N LEU A 80 1.96 4.13 4.69
CA LEU A 80 0.74 4.16 5.48
C LEU A 80 -0.38 4.84 4.69
N MET A 81 -1.56 4.24 4.71
CA MET A 81 -2.74 4.76 4.00
C MET A 81 -3.66 5.42 5.01
N TYR A 82 -3.72 6.75 4.98
CA TYR A 82 -4.61 7.52 5.84
C TYR A 82 -5.70 8.20 5.02
N TYR A 83 -6.94 8.15 5.50
CA TYR A 83 -8.01 8.96 4.95
C TYR A 83 -8.30 10.14 5.86
N GLU A 84 -8.49 11.31 5.25
CA GLU A 84 -8.98 12.47 5.97
C GLU A 84 -10.45 12.28 6.34
N THR A 85 -10.77 12.54 7.60
CA THR A 85 -12.14 12.54 8.13
C THR A 85 -12.40 13.85 8.88
N PRO A 86 -13.66 14.19 9.22
CA PRO A 86 -13.94 15.36 10.06
C PRO A 86 -13.23 15.37 11.41
N THR A 87 -12.77 14.21 11.89
CA THR A 87 -12.04 14.05 13.16
C THR A 87 -10.52 13.91 12.98
N GLY A 88 -10.02 14.17 11.78
CA GLY A 88 -8.61 14.03 11.41
C GLY A 88 -8.32 12.78 10.56
N ASN A 89 -7.05 12.58 10.24
CA ASN A 89 -6.59 11.45 9.44
C ASN A 89 -6.73 10.12 10.21
N LYS A 90 -7.29 9.11 9.55
CA LYS A 90 -7.49 7.76 10.11
C LYS A 90 -6.76 6.72 9.26
N LEU A 91 -5.99 5.86 9.91
CA LEU A 91 -5.27 4.78 9.23
C LEU A 91 -6.28 3.74 8.73
N THR A 92 -6.31 3.50 7.42
CA THR A 92 -7.21 2.54 6.78
C THR A 92 -6.48 1.35 6.18
N GLY A 93 -5.17 1.46 5.97
CA GLY A 93 -4.38 0.45 5.30
C GLY A 93 -2.88 0.69 5.42
N VAL A 94 -2.11 -0.28 4.98
CA VAL A 94 -0.69 -0.16 4.67
C VAL A 94 -0.46 -0.62 3.24
N MET A 95 0.58 -0.12 2.59
CA MET A 95 0.94 -0.56 1.25
C MET A 95 2.42 -0.94 1.20
N PHE A 96 2.67 -2.03 0.48
CA PHE A 96 4.01 -2.55 0.25
C PHE A 96 4.46 -2.27 -1.19
N LEU A 97 5.75 -2.05 -1.38
CA LEU A 97 6.37 -1.90 -2.70
C LEU A 97 7.33 -3.07 -2.99
N ALA A 98 7.50 -3.40 -4.27
CA ALA A 98 8.64 -4.18 -4.74
C ALA A 98 9.92 -3.32 -4.66
N ARG A 99 11.07 -3.94 -4.38
CA ARG A 99 12.34 -3.21 -4.13
C ARG A 99 12.95 -2.61 -5.38
N THR A 100 12.57 -3.09 -6.56
CA THR A 100 13.07 -2.57 -7.83
C THR A 100 11.95 -2.51 -8.87
N PRO A 101 12.07 -1.67 -9.92
CA PRO A 101 11.06 -1.55 -10.97
C PRO A 101 10.71 -2.87 -11.66
N ASP A 102 11.71 -3.73 -11.85
CA ASP A 102 11.56 -5.01 -12.56
C ASP A 102 11.26 -6.18 -11.61
N GLU A 103 11.28 -5.95 -10.28
CA GLU A 103 10.95 -6.98 -9.30
C GLU A 103 9.44 -7.20 -9.23
N GLN A 104 9.09 -8.48 -9.20
CA GLN A 104 7.72 -8.92 -9.00
C GLN A 104 7.43 -9.08 -7.51
N GLY A 105 6.35 -8.45 -7.04
CA GLY A 105 5.95 -8.56 -5.64
C GLY A 105 5.54 -9.99 -5.27
N PRO A 106 5.92 -10.49 -4.08
CA PRO A 106 5.63 -11.84 -3.64
C PRO A 106 4.13 -12.06 -3.41
N GLN A 107 3.57 -13.08 -4.04
CA GLN A 107 2.16 -13.46 -3.89
C GLN A 107 1.96 -14.54 -2.83
N VAL A 108 2.29 -14.21 -1.57
CA VAL A 108 2.30 -15.17 -0.44
C VAL A 108 0.94 -15.80 -0.15
N SER A 109 -0.16 -15.16 -0.58
CA SER A 109 -1.53 -15.66 -0.40
C SER A 109 -2.17 -16.10 -1.71
N GLY A 110 -1.35 -16.52 -2.67
CA GLY A 110 -1.84 -16.99 -3.94
C GLY A 110 -2.61 -15.91 -4.73
N PRO A 111 -3.75 -16.25 -5.33
CA PRO A 111 -4.56 -15.31 -6.12
C PRO A 111 -5.27 -14.23 -5.25
N TYR A 112 -5.14 -14.27 -3.92
CA TYR A 112 -5.71 -13.26 -3.04
C TYR A 112 -4.83 -12.02 -2.90
N THR A 113 -3.50 -12.17 -2.88
CA THR A 113 -2.58 -11.03 -2.87
C THR A 113 -2.58 -10.35 -4.24
N ARG A 114 -3.04 -9.08 -4.27
CA ARG A 114 -3.20 -8.29 -5.49
C ARG A 114 -2.11 -7.23 -5.55
N TRP A 115 -1.04 -7.58 -6.24
CA TRP A 115 -0.07 -6.59 -6.67
C TRP A 115 -0.61 -5.86 -7.88
N HIS A 116 -0.23 -4.60 -8.03
CA HIS A 116 -0.55 -3.78 -9.19
C HIS A 116 0.60 -2.82 -9.46
N TYR A 117 0.62 -2.25 -10.65
CA TYR A 117 1.50 -1.12 -10.97
C TYR A 117 0.72 -0.06 -11.74
N HIS A 118 1.25 1.15 -11.73
CA HIS A 118 0.69 2.28 -12.46
C HIS A 118 1.37 2.42 -13.81
N MET A 119 0.58 2.75 -14.84
CA MET A 119 1.04 3.17 -16.15
C MET A 119 0.76 4.65 -16.34
N TRP A 120 1.81 5.43 -16.61
CA TRP A 120 1.72 6.85 -16.90
C TRP A 120 1.62 7.10 -18.41
N PRO A 121 0.86 8.13 -18.83
CA PRO A 121 0.77 8.51 -20.24
C PRO A 121 2.03 9.23 -20.74
N GLU A 122 2.86 9.75 -19.83
CA GLU A 122 4.09 10.49 -20.09
C GLU A 122 5.24 9.87 -19.28
N LEU A 123 6.48 10.03 -19.76
CA LEU A 123 7.66 9.59 -19.02
C LEU A 123 7.73 10.32 -17.67
N THR A 124 7.88 9.53 -16.62
CA THR A 124 8.01 9.99 -15.24
C THR A 124 9.39 9.60 -14.73
N CYS A 125 10.02 10.49 -13.98
CA CYS A 125 11.32 10.27 -13.38
C CYS A 125 11.15 9.67 -12.00
N LEU A 126 11.79 8.52 -11.79
CA LEU A 126 11.82 7.83 -10.51
C LEU A 126 13.25 7.82 -9.98
N LEU A 127 13.45 8.45 -8.83
CA LEU A 127 14.70 8.37 -8.08
C LEU A 127 14.88 6.93 -7.57
N HIS A 128 16.04 6.34 -7.85
CA HIS A 128 16.36 4.93 -7.58
C HIS A 128 15.37 3.95 -8.26
N GLY A 129 14.65 4.40 -9.29
CA GLY A 129 13.61 3.62 -9.95
C GLY A 129 12.30 3.49 -9.18
N ILE A 130 12.17 4.04 -7.96
CA ILE A 130 10.98 3.80 -7.11
C ILE A 130 10.25 5.10 -6.78
N LEU A 131 11.00 6.11 -6.34
CA LEU A 131 10.43 7.34 -5.79
C LEU A 131 10.12 8.34 -6.89
N MET A 132 8.84 8.61 -7.14
CA MET A 132 8.45 9.62 -8.12
C MET A 132 8.97 11.01 -7.71
N THR A 133 9.76 11.64 -8.59
CA THR A 133 10.28 12.99 -8.39
C THR A 133 9.52 14.00 -9.24
N THR A 134 9.60 13.85 -10.57
CA THR A 134 9.11 14.83 -11.54
C THR A 134 8.68 14.13 -12.84
N ARG A 135 8.06 14.90 -13.75
CA ARG A 135 7.90 14.46 -15.15
C ARG A 135 9.19 14.71 -15.91
N ALA A 136 9.50 13.86 -16.88
CA ALA A 136 10.69 13.99 -17.70
C ALA A 136 10.78 15.38 -18.40
N PRO A 137 11.99 15.89 -18.68
CA PRO A 137 13.29 15.23 -18.58
C PRO A 137 13.80 15.07 -17.15
N CYS A 138 14.46 13.94 -16.88
CA CYS A 138 15.10 13.69 -15.59
C CYS A 138 16.36 14.55 -15.45
N SER A 139 16.58 15.07 -14.26
CA SER A 139 17.67 16.01 -13.97
C SER A 139 18.75 15.42 -13.09
N ASP A 140 18.46 14.30 -12.41
CA ASP A 140 19.40 13.59 -11.55
C ASP A 140 19.99 12.36 -12.25
N VAL A 141 21.22 11.99 -11.92
CA VAL A 141 21.92 10.83 -12.49
C VAL A 141 21.34 9.50 -11.99
N ASP A 142 20.70 9.52 -10.81
CA ASP A 142 20.08 8.35 -10.19
C ASP A 142 18.57 8.26 -10.50
N GLU A 143 18.06 9.12 -11.40
CA GLU A 143 16.69 9.06 -11.89
C GLU A 143 16.57 8.16 -13.13
N VAL A 144 15.56 7.31 -13.12
CA VAL A 144 15.18 6.49 -14.26
C VAL A 144 13.89 7.04 -14.87
N ALA A 145 13.92 7.36 -16.16
CA ALA A 145 12.73 7.72 -16.92
C ALA A 145 11.94 6.45 -17.29
N THR A 146 10.70 6.35 -16.85
CA THR A 146 9.85 5.18 -17.10
C THR A 146 8.38 5.57 -17.28
N TYR A 147 7.61 4.69 -17.90
CA TYR A 147 6.15 4.78 -17.98
C TYR A 147 5.45 4.00 -16.87
N MET A 148 6.19 3.22 -16.07
CA MET A 148 5.61 2.33 -15.07
C MET A 148 6.21 2.52 -13.68
N SER A 149 5.37 2.41 -12.66
CA SER A 149 5.83 2.30 -11.27
C SER A 149 6.35 0.89 -10.98
N PRO A 150 7.12 0.68 -9.89
CA PRO A 150 7.26 -0.63 -9.29
C PRO A 150 5.89 -1.21 -8.89
N GLU A 151 5.86 -2.52 -8.68
CA GLU A 151 4.67 -3.15 -8.14
C GLU A 151 4.40 -2.73 -6.70
N MET A 152 3.12 -2.57 -6.38
CA MET A 152 2.66 -2.25 -5.05
C MET A 152 1.42 -3.07 -4.68
N MET A 153 1.22 -3.28 -3.39
CA MET A 153 0.07 -4.03 -2.88
C MET A 153 -0.49 -3.36 -1.63
N HIS A 154 -1.78 -3.05 -1.68
CA HIS A 154 -2.53 -2.61 -0.51
C HIS A 154 -2.83 -3.77 0.42
N VAL A 155 -2.76 -3.51 1.73
CA VAL A 155 -3.33 -4.33 2.79
C VAL A 155 -4.24 -3.43 3.63
N TRP A 156 -5.53 -3.55 3.42
CA TRP A 156 -6.55 -2.79 4.14
C TRP A 156 -6.69 -3.29 5.58
N LEU A 157 -6.67 -2.36 6.52
CA LEU A 157 -6.89 -2.56 7.94
C LEU A 157 -8.36 -2.33 8.34
N ILE A 158 -9.21 -1.95 7.37
CA ILE A 158 -10.67 -1.89 7.45
C ILE A 158 -11.28 -2.91 6.49
N ASP A 159 -12.57 -3.23 6.65
CA ASP A 159 -13.27 -4.22 5.82
C ASP A 159 -13.66 -3.65 4.44
N HIS A 160 -12.64 -3.32 3.64
CA HIS A 160 -12.81 -2.78 2.30
C HIS A 160 -13.76 -3.68 1.47
N PRO A 161 -14.77 -3.12 0.77
CA PRO A 161 -15.84 -3.90 0.12
C PRO A 161 -15.32 -4.88 -0.94
N ASN A 162 -14.18 -4.57 -1.56
CA ASN A 162 -13.55 -5.40 -2.58
C ASN A 162 -12.48 -6.37 -2.00
N GLY A 163 -12.42 -6.50 -0.67
CA GLY A 163 -11.49 -7.38 0.05
C GLY A 163 -10.24 -6.68 0.56
N ALA A 164 -9.51 -7.38 1.45
CA ALA A 164 -8.38 -6.83 2.19
C ALA A 164 -7.16 -6.47 1.35
N PHE A 165 -7.07 -6.96 0.11
CA PHE A 165 -5.98 -6.64 -0.83
C PHE A 165 -6.48 -5.79 -2.01
N ALA A 166 -7.61 -5.11 -1.88
CA ALA A 166 -8.19 -4.36 -2.98
C ALA A 166 -7.27 -3.23 -3.48
N THR A 167 -7.11 -3.15 -4.81
CA THR A 167 -6.35 -2.09 -5.47
C THR A 167 -7.02 -0.69 -5.37
N PRO A 168 -8.35 -0.54 -5.52
CA PRO A 168 -8.94 0.80 -5.55
C PRO A 168 -8.82 1.57 -4.24
N MET A 169 -8.40 2.83 -4.31
CA MET A 169 -8.42 3.80 -3.20
C MET A 169 -9.72 4.59 -3.10
N GLN A 170 -10.68 4.39 -4.00
CA GLN A 170 -11.89 5.19 -3.98
C GLN A 170 -12.92 4.57 -3.03
N LEU A 171 -13.18 5.25 -1.92
CA LEU A 171 -14.25 4.93 -0.99
C LEU A 171 -15.17 6.15 -0.87
N GLU A 172 -16.48 5.91 -1.01
CA GLU A 172 -17.47 6.96 -0.74
C GLU A 172 -17.39 7.41 0.72
N PRO A 173 -17.52 8.72 1.02
CA PRO A 173 -17.32 9.23 2.38
C PRO A 173 -18.23 8.58 3.44
N SER A 174 -19.48 8.28 3.11
CA SER A 174 -20.40 7.58 4.02
C SER A 174 -19.95 6.14 4.29
N LEU A 175 -19.55 5.42 3.24
CA LEU A 175 -19.03 4.06 3.37
C LEU A 175 -17.76 4.03 4.22
N LEU A 176 -16.85 4.98 4.01
CA LEU A 176 -15.64 5.11 4.82
C LEU A 176 -15.98 5.31 6.30
N ALA A 177 -16.92 6.20 6.62
CA ALA A 177 -17.35 6.43 7.99
C ALA A 177 -17.88 5.14 8.65
N ASP A 178 -18.76 4.41 7.95
CA ASP A 178 -19.33 3.14 8.44
C ASP A 178 -18.26 2.05 8.62
N LEU A 179 -17.25 2.01 7.76
CA LEU A 179 -16.13 1.06 7.86
C LEU A 179 -15.23 1.36 9.05
N LEU A 180 -14.92 2.63 9.28
CA LEU A 180 -14.12 3.07 10.41
C LEU A 180 -14.86 2.81 11.73
N GLU A 181 -16.16 3.14 11.80
CA GLU A 181 -16.97 2.90 13.00
C GLU A 181 -17.00 1.41 13.38
N ARG A 182 -17.31 0.53 12.42
CA ARG A 182 -17.30 -0.93 12.65
C ARG A 182 -15.94 -1.41 13.14
N ARG A 183 -14.87 -0.96 12.49
CA ARG A 183 -13.52 -1.39 12.83
C ARG A 183 -13.09 -1.00 14.24
N PHE A 184 -13.39 0.23 14.68
CA PHE A 184 -13.01 0.70 16.02
C PHE A 184 -13.97 0.18 17.11
N ALA A 185 -15.27 0.04 16.81
CA ALA A 185 -16.25 -0.52 17.73
C ALA A 185 -15.97 -1.99 18.10
N GLU A 186 -15.55 -2.81 17.14
CA GLU A 186 -15.26 -4.24 17.36
C GLU A 186 -14.01 -4.49 18.21
N ARG A 187 -13.11 -3.52 18.31
CA ARG A 187 -11.78 -3.69 18.93
C ARG A 187 -11.58 -2.84 20.20
N GLY A 188 -12.57 -2.05 20.61
CA GLY A 188 -12.60 -1.34 21.90
C GLY A 188 -11.74 -0.08 21.98
N TRP A 189 -11.63 0.68 20.88
CA TRP A 189 -10.86 1.92 20.78
C TRP A 189 -11.76 3.15 20.70
#